data_AF-A0A9X1MS56-F1
#
_entry.id   AF-A0A9X1MS56-F1
#
_cell.length_a   1.000
_cell.length_b   1.000
_cell.length_c   1.000
_cell.angle_alpha   90.00
_cell.angle_beta   90.00
_cell.angle_gamma   90.00
#
_symmetry.space_group_name_H-M   'P 1'
#
loop_
_entity.id
_entity.type
_entity.pdbx_description
1 polymer ?
#
loop_
_entity_poly.entity_id
_entity_poly.type
_entity_poly.pdbx_seq_one_letter_code
_entity_poly.pdbx_strand_id
1 'polypeptide(L)'
;MGWTARKSITLGPLRINFSKSGVGFSFGITGFRGGMSATGRKYVSATIPGTGIRYQKSGKTLMSLLDFSQPEKKTKKRTYKRKTTIR
;
A
#
# COMPACT_ATOMS: atom_id res chain seq x y z
N MET A 1 22.16 -17.16 8.91
CA MET A 1 21.51 -16.19 9.82
C MET A 1 22.26 -14.86 9.71
N GLY A 2 21.82 -13.96 8.82
CA GLY A 2 22.59 -12.76 8.45
C GLY A 2 22.09 -11.49 9.13
N TRP A 3 22.99 -10.52 9.34
CA TRP A 3 22.68 -9.21 9.91
C TRP A 3 21.76 -8.41 8.99
N THR A 4 20.69 -7.83 9.55
CA THR A 4 19.79 -6.92 8.84
C THR A 4 19.82 -5.56 9.51
N ALA A 5 20.34 -4.57 8.80
CA ALA A 5 20.30 -3.18 9.22
C ALA A 5 19.11 -2.49 8.55
N ARG A 6 18.24 -1.91 9.37
CA ARG A 6 17.08 -1.11 8.94
C ARG A 6 17.05 0.13 9.80
N LYS A 7 17.00 1.30 9.17
CA LYS A 7 17.03 2.60 9.84
C LYS A 7 15.79 3.39 9.43
N SER A 8 15.13 4.04 10.38
CA SER A 8 14.02 4.94 10.09
C SER A 8 14.25 6.29 10.74
N ILE A 9 14.00 7.35 10.01
CA ILE A 9 14.11 8.73 10.48
C ILE A 9 12.73 9.36 10.38
N THR A 10 12.26 9.95 11.47
CA THR A 10 10.95 10.63 11.54
C THR A 10 11.20 12.11 11.74
N LEU A 11 10.68 12.92 10.82
CA LEU A 11 10.73 14.37 10.77
C LEU A 11 9.28 14.88 10.83
N GLY A 12 8.62 14.66 11.97
CA GLY A 12 7.22 15.02 12.22
C GLY A 12 6.24 14.35 11.24
N PRO A 13 5.58 15.09 10.35
CA PRO A 13 4.66 14.53 9.35
C PRO A 13 5.37 13.66 8.30
N LEU A 14 6.70 13.79 8.18
CA LEU A 14 7.51 13.02 7.23
C LEU A 14 8.25 11.89 7.94
N ARG A 15 8.21 10.68 7.38
CA ARG A 15 8.97 9.51 7.85
C ARG A 15 9.68 8.85 6.68
N ILE A 16 10.97 8.61 6.81
CA ILE A 16 11.80 7.93 5.82
C ILE A 16 12.27 6.60 6.40
N ASN A 17 12.13 5.51 5.63
CA ASN A 17 12.53 4.16 5.99
C ASN A 17 13.64 3.69 5.04
N PHE A 18 14.80 3.36 5.59
CA PHE A 18 15.94 2.79 4.89
C PHE A 18 16.00 1.29 5.21
N SER A 19 15.96 0.46 4.17
CA SER A 19 15.97 -1.00 4.28
C SER A 19 16.79 -1.64 3.15
N LYS A 20 17.03 -2.95 3.23
CA LYS A 20 17.75 -3.70 2.18
C LYS A 20 17.08 -3.61 0.79
N SER A 21 15.76 -3.44 0.74
CA SER A 21 15.00 -3.30 -0.52
C SER A 21 14.98 -1.88 -1.07
N GLY A 22 15.57 -0.90 -0.37
CA GLY A 22 15.64 0.49 -0.79
C GLY A 22 15.07 1.48 0.23
N VAL A 23 14.83 2.70 -0.25
CA VAL A 23 14.33 3.84 0.53
C VAL A 23 12.83 4.00 0.30
N GLY A 24 12.07 3.99 1.39
CA GLY A 24 10.67 4.38 1.40
C GLY A 24 10.47 5.70 2.15
N PHE A 25 9.44 6.44 1.81
CA PHE A 25 9.06 7.66 2.52
C PHE A 25 7.54 7.70 2.70
N SER A 26 7.08 8.32 3.78
CA SER A 26 5.66 8.60 4.01
C SER A 26 5.51 9.99 4.57
N PHE A 27 4.58 10.76 4.04
CA PHE A 27 4.26 12.10 4.49
C PHE A 27 2.76 12.18 4.81
N GLY A 28 2.41 12.64 6.01
CA GLY A 28 1.01 12.79 6.38
C GLY A 28 0.76 13.39 7.74
N ILE A 29 -0.45 13.89 7.88
CA ILE A 29 -1.04 14.41 9.11
C ILE A 29 -2.23 13.52 9.51
N THR A 30 -2.75 13.70 10.71
CA THR A 30 -3.98 13.02 11.14
C THR A 30 -5.10 13.32 10.14
N GLY A 31 -5.64 12.26 9.52
CA GLY A 31 -6.69 12.36 8.50
C GLY A 31 -6.21 12.32 7.05
N PHE A 32 -4.93 12.57 6.74
CA PHE A 32 -4.41 12.40 5.39
C PHE A 32 -2.94 11.98 5.37
N ARG A 33 -2.66 10.80 4.80
CA ARG A 33 -1.32 10.23 4.72
C ARG A 33 -1.03 9.64 3.35
N GLY A 34 0.03 10.13 2.70
CA GLY A 34 0.59 9.55 1.48
C GLY A 34 1.96 8.92 1.74
N GLY A 35 2.34 7.92 0.96
CA GLY A 35 3.68 7.38 1.06
C GLY A 35 4.04 6.38 -0.04
N MET A 36 5.33 6.16 -0.20
CA MET A 36 5.92 5.16 -1.06
C MET A 36 6.79 4.21 -0.23
N SER A 37 6.52 2.92 -0.34
CA SER A 37 7.37 1.88 0.24
C SER A 37 8.62 1.66 -0.61
N ALA A 38 9.67 1.09 -0.02
CA ALA A 38 10.91 0.72 -0.70
C ALA A 38 10.68 -0.20 -1.92
N THR A 39 9.60 -0.99 -1.93
CA THR A 39 9.21 -1.86 -3.05
C THR A 39 8.43 -1.13 -4.15
N GLY A 40 8.36 0.20 -4.14
CA GLY A 40 7.62 1.01 -5.13
C GLY A 40 6.10 1.06 -4.92
N ARG A 41 5.57 0.43 -3.85
CA ARG A 41 4.15 0.50 -3.52
C ARG A 41 3.82 1.88 -2.98
N LYS A 42 2.98 2.62 -3.72
CA LYS A 42 2.47 3.92 -3.31
C LYS A 42 1.12 3.74 -2.66
N TYR A 43 0.86 4.49 -1.61
CA TYR A 43 -0.43 4.48 -0.92
C TYR A 43 -0.84 5.89 -0.53
N VAL A 44 -2.14 6.12 -0.54
CA VAL A 44 -2.79 7.32 -0.03
C VAL A 44 -3.93 6.88 0.87
N SER A 45 -4.00 7.46 2.06
CA SER A 45 -5.00 7.20 3.08
C SER A 45 -5.64 8.51 3.47
N ALA A 46 -6.96 8.60 3.35
CA ALA A 46 -7.77 9.68 3.90
C ALA A 46 -8.63 9.11 5.02
N THR A 47 -8.78 9.84 6.11
CA THR A 47 -9.54 9.42 7.28
C THR A 47 -10.27 10.63 7.83
N ILE A 48 -11.57 10.49 8.05
CA ILE A 48 -12.37 11.53 8.68
C ILE A 48 -12.27 11.29 10.19
N PRO A 49 -11.68 12.22 10.96
CA PRO A 49 -11.55 12.05 12.40
C PRO A 49 -12.94 12.00 13.05
N GLY A 50 -13.11 11.18 14.09
CA GLY A 50 -14.35 11.08 14.86
C GLY A 50 -15.47 10.25 14.23
N THR A 51 -15.39 9.88 12.94
CA THR A 51 -16.43 9.07 12.27
C THR A 51 -16.02 7.62 12.02
N GLY A 52 -14.76 7.26 12.24
CA GLY A 52 -14.23 5.91 11.99
C GLY A 52 -14.13 5.53 10.51
N ILE A 53 -14.48 6.44 9.59
CA ILE A 53 -14.46 6.19 8.15
C ILE A 53 -13.06 6.48 7.61
N ARG A 54 -12.48 5.46 6.97
CA ARG A 54 -11.16 5.53 6.35
C ARG A 54 -11.23 5.03 4.91
N TYR A 55 -10.67 5.81 4.01
CA TYR A 55 -10.43 5.42 2.62
C TYR A 55 -8.93 5.22 2.41
N GLN A 56 -8.53 4.07 1.88
CA GLN A 56 -7.13 3.79 1.56
C GLN A 56 -7.03 3.23 0.15
N LYS A 57 -6.19 3.85 -0.69
CA LYS A 57 -5.85 3.36 -2.03
C LYS A 57 -4.37 3.04 -2.08
N SER A 58 -4.00 1.91 -2.66
CA SER A 58 -2.60 1.52 -2.87
C SER A 58 -2.38 0.99 -4.28
N GLY A 59 -1.30 1.44 -4.93
CA GLY A 59 -0.94 1.09 -6.29
C GLY A 59 0.53 0.67 -6.40
N LYS A 60 0.82 -0.27 -7.29
CA LYS A 60 2.20 -0.75 -7.57
C LYS A 60 2.92 0.08 -8.63
N THR A 61 2.19 0.81 -9.47
CA THR A 61 2.73 1.55 -10.62
C THR A 61 2.19 2.99 -10.67
N LEU A 62 2.95 3.93 -11.25
CA LEU A 62 2.50 5.33 -11.45
C LEU A 62 1.16 5.41 -12.20
N MET A 63 0.95 4.54 -13.20
CA MET A 63 -0.32 4.48 -13.95
C MET A 63 -1.49 4.04 -13.05
N SER A 64 -1.29 3.11 -12.12
CA SER A 64 -2.34 2.70 -11.16
C SER A 64 -2.76 3.78 -10.16
N LEU A 65 -2.01 4.89 -10.08
CA LEU A 65 -2.41 6.07 -9.32
C LEU A 65 -3.14 7.11 -10.18
N LEU A 66 -2.77 7.23 -11.47
CA LEU A 66 -3.40 8.13 -12.45
C LEU A 66 -4.77 7.61 -12.92
N ASP A 67 -5.06 6.31 -12.73
CA ASP A 67 -6.40 5.71 -12.84
C ASP A 67 -7.31 6.17 -11.66
N PHE A 68 -7.48 7.48 -11.53
CA PHE A 68 -8.38 8.15 -10.60
C PHE A 68 -9.85 8.02 -11.02
N SER A 69 -10.12 7.72 -12.30
CA SER A 69 -11.46 7.79 -12.91
C SER A 69 -12.09 6.45 -13.30
N GLN A 70 -11.76 5.34 -12.65
CA GLN A 70 -12.52 4.10 -12.85
C GLN A 70 -12.91 3.45 -11.50
N PRO A 71 -14.22 3.45 -11.15
CA PRO A 71 -14.72 2.68 -10.03
C PRO A 71 -14.55 1.18 -10.30
N GLU A 72 -14.36 0.46 -9.20
CA GLU A 72 -13.98 -0.94 -9.07
C GLU A 72 -14.60 -1.91 -10.11
N LYS A 73 -13.75 -2.61 -10.87
CA LYS A 73 -14.18 -3.86 -11.51
C LYS A 73 -13.82 -5.05 -10.61
N LYS A 74 -14.87 -5.51 -9.91
CA LYS A 74 -14.98 -6.72 -9.11
C LYS A 74 -14.07 -7.86 -9.59
N THR A 75 -13.16 -8.28 -8.72
CA THR A 75 -12.36 -9.50 -8.90
C THR A 75 -13.29 -10.71 -8.94
N LYS A 76 -13.57 -11.26 -10.14
CA LYS A 76 -14.22 -12.56 -10.29
C LYS A 76 -13.33 -13.62 -9.63
N LYS A 77 -13.76 -14.18 -8.50
CA LYS A 77 -13.18 -15.38 -7.89
C LYS A 77 -13.17 -16.49 -8.94
N ARG A 78 -11.99 -16.89 -9.42
CA ARG A 78 -11.83 -18.13 -10.20
C ARG A 78 -11.94 -19.30 -9.24
N THR A 79 -13.13 -19.88 -9.13
CA THR A 79 -13.33 -21.16 -8.45
C THR A 79 -12.68 -22.24 -9.31
N TYR A 80 -11.52 -22.76 -8.88
CA TYR A 80 -10.92 -23.93 -9.51
C TYR A 80 -11.79 -25.16 -9.19
N LYS A 81 -12.56 -25.64 -10.17
CA LYS A 81 -13.21 -26.96 -10.08
C LYS A 81 -12.11 -28.02 -10.08
N ARG A 82 -11.83 -28.63 -8.92
CA ARG A 82 -11.13 -29.92 -8.87
C ARG A 82 -12.02 -30.94 -9.59
N LYS A 83 -11.60 -31.42 -10.75
CA LYS A 83 -12.10 -32.70 -11.25
C LYS A 83 -11.42 -33.78 -10.42
N THR A 84 -12.16 -34.35 -9.48
CA THR A 84 -11.78 -35.59 -8.82
C THR A 84 -11.93 -36.70 -9.85
N THR A 85 -10.81 -37.26 -10.32
CA THR A 85 -10.81 -38.49 -11.12
C THR A 85 -11.16 -39.63 -10.17
N ILE A 86 -12.36 -40.18 -10.31
CA ILE A 86 -12.70 -41.47 -9.73
C ILE A 86 -12.30 -42.52 -10.78
N ARG A 87 -11.52 -43.51 -10.32
CA ARG A 87 -10.98 -44.64 -11.08
C ARG A 87 -12.09 -45.53 -11.61
#